data_AF-A0A4R0GJ98-F1
#
_entry.id   AF-A0A4R0GJ98-F1
#
_cell.length_a   1.000
_cell.length_b   1.000
_cell.length_c   1.000
_cell.angle_alpha   90.00
_cell.angle_beta   90.00
_cell.angle_gamma   90.00
#
_symmetry.space_group_name_H-M   'P 1'
#
loop_
_entity.id
_entity.type
_entity.pdbx_description
1 polymer ?
#
loop_
_entity_poly.entity_id
_entity_poly.type
_entity_poly.pdbx_seq_one_letter_code
_entity_poly.pdbx_strand_id
1 'polypeptide(L)'
;MDLLQKECIASVTLFHVRASEGELMVYEGCIDHILSHCSDDEIFRITGCGDKNELAFYKDELVKLINMVERPEYLPDKYKAKG
;
A
#
# COMPACT_ATOMS: atom_id res chain seq x y z
N MET A 1 -11.45 2.12 -7.18
CA MET A 1 -10.21 2.39 -7.89
C MET A 1 -10.59 2.51 -9.34
N ASP A 2 -10.28 3.65 -9.93
CA ASP A 2 -10.57 3.94 -11.33
C ASP A 2 -9.27 4.14 -12.09
N LEU A 3 -9.14 3.49 -13.24
CA LEU A 3 -8.01 3.72 -14.15
C LEU A 3 -8.23 5.04 -14.89
N LEU A 4 -7.30 5.99 -14.71
CA LEU A 4 -7.31 7.27 -15.42
C LEU A 4 -6.44 7.20 -16.68
N GLN A 5 -5.26 6.60 -16.58
CA GLN A 5 -4.30 6.46 -17.67
C GLN A 5 -3.37 5.27 -17.41
N LYS A 6 -2.83 4.69 -18.47
CA LYS A 6 -1.70 3.75 -18.39
C LYS A 6 -0.64 4.11 -19.42
N GLU A 7 0.61 3.86 -19.10
CA GLU A 7 1.74 3.99 -20.02
C GLU A 7 2.69 2.80 -19.87
N CYS A 8 3.43 2.48 -20.93
CA CYS A 8 4.44 1.43 -20.91
C CYS A 8 5.81 2.05 -21.17
N ILE A 9 6.71 1.93 -20.19
CA ILE A 9 8.08 2.44 -20.26
C ILE A 9 9.03 1.27 -19.98
N ALA A 10 9.90 0.94 -20.94
CA ALA A 10 10.93 -0.10 -20.80
C ALA A 10 10.39 -1.45 -20.23
N SER A 11 9.23 -1.90 -20.72
CA SER A 11 8.51 -3.11 -20.29
C SER A 11 7.79 -3.03 -18.93
N VAL A 12 7.81 -1.87 -18.26
CA VAL A 12 7.03 -1.59 -17.05
C VAL A 12 5.75 -0.88 -17.44
N THR A 13 4.60 -1.41 -17.00
CA THR A 13 3.32 -0.71 -17.13
C THR A 13 3.10 0.14 -15.89
N LEU A 14 3.02 1.45 -16.07
CA LEU A 14 2.65 2.40 -15.03
C LEU A 14 1.15 2.73 -15.15
N PHE A 15 0.49 2.85 -14.01
CA PHE A 15 -0.93 3.16 -13.93
C PHE A 15 -1.13 4.48 -13.18
N HIS A 16 -1.87 5.40 -13.78
CA HIS A 16 -2.48 6.51 -13.06
C HIS A 16 -3.86 6.07 -12.62
N VAL A 17 -4.04 5.94 -11.32
CA VAL A 17 -5.29 5.49 -10.72
C VAL A 17 -5.84 6.54 -9.78
N ARG A 18 -7.16 6.66 -9.74
CA ARG A 18 -7.87 7.30 -8.64
C ARG A 18 -8.27 6.21 -7.66
N ALA A 19 -7.91 6.37 -6.39
CA ALA A 19 -8.30 5.47 -5.31
C ALA A 19 -8.94 6.29 -4.18
N SER A 20 -9.89 5.69 -3.47
CA SER A 20 -10.38 6.27 -2.22
C SER A 20 -9.42 5.96 -1.07
N GLU A 21 -9.48 6.75 0.00
CA GLU A 21 -8.74 6.47 1.24
C GLU A 21 -9.04 5.06 1.76
N GLY A 22 -10.31 4.66 1.81
CA GLY A 22 -10.71 3.31 2.22
C GLY A 22 -10.11 2.20 1.38
N GLU A 23 -9.89 2.41 0.08
CA GLU A 23 -9.20 1.44 -0.77
C GLU A 23 -7.72 1.32 -0.40
N LEU A 24 -7.05 2.45 -0.15
CA LEU A 24 -5.65 2.46 0.29
C LEU A 24 -5.48 1.73 1.63
N MET A 25 -6.41 1.89 2.57
CA MET A 25 -6.40 1.18 3.85
C MET A 25 -6.56 -0.33 3.71
N VAL A 26 -7.39 -0.79 2.77
CA VAL A 26 -7.56 -2.22 2.50
C VAL A 26 -6.24 -2.80 2.01
N TYR A 27 -5.57 -2.13 1.06
CA TYR A 27 -4.25 -2.56 0.59
C TYR A 27 -3.21 -2.55 1.72
N GLU A 28 -3.17 -1.49 2.53
CA GLU A 28 -2.26 -1.39 3.68
C GLU A 28 -2.49 -2.53 4.67
N GLY A 29 -3.74 -2.82 5.02
CA GLY A 29 -4.09 -3.90 5.94
C GLY A 29 -3.76 -5.29 5.40
N CYS A 30 -3.95 -5.53 4.10
CA CYS A 30 -3.54 -6.78 3.45
C CYS A 30 -2.01 -6.95 3.50
N ILE A 31 -1.26 -5.90 3.19
CA ILE A 31 0.20 -5.95 3.25
C ILE A 31 0.69 -6.17 4.68
N ASP A 32 0.11 -5.47 5.66
CA ASP A 32 0.41 -5.65 7.08
C ASP A 32 0.19 -7.09 7.56
N HIS A 33 -0.92 -7.69 7.13
CA HIS A 33 -1.21 -9.09 7.43
C HIS A 33 -0.14 -10.03 6.86
N ILE A 34 0.23 -9.85 5.60
CA ILE A 34 1.27 -10.66 4.94
C ILE A 34 2.61 -10.51 5.67
N LEU A 35 3.06 -9.28 5.95
CA LEU A 35 4.31 -9.01 6.64
C LEU A 35 4.39 -9.69 8.02
N SER A 36 3.26 -9.74 8.72
CA SER A 36 3.14 -10.30 10.07
C SER A 36 3.11 -11.82 10.10
N HIS A 37 2.70 -12.49 9.02
CA HIS A 37 2.43 -13.94 9.03
C HIS A 37 3.26 -14.75 8.05
N CYS A 38 3.91 -14.12 7.06
CA CYS A 38 4.64 -14.83 6.00
C CYS A 38 6.17 -14.72 6.18
N SER A 39 6.88 -15.74 5.72
CA SER A 39 8.33 -15.73 5.47
C SER A 39 8.68 -14.96 4.19
N ASP A 40 9.96 -14.62 3.99
CA ASP A 40 10.42 -13.94 2.76
C ASP A 40 10.12 -14.79 1.50
N ASP A 41 10.32 -16.11 1.57
CA ASP A 41 9.98 -17.02 0.47
C ASP A 41 8.47 -17.02 0.14
N GLU A 42 7.61 -16.96 1.16
CA GLU A 42 6.17 -16.85 0.96
C GLU A 42 5.78 -15.50 0.38
N ILE A 43 6.39 -14.41 0.86
CA ILE A 43 6.20 -13.05 0.32
C ILE A 43 6.56 -13.02 -1.15
N PHE A 44 7.73 -13.53 -1.53
CA PHE A 44 8.14 -13.61 -2.93
C PHE A 44 7.13 -14.38 -3.78
N ARG A 45 6.59 -15.50 -3.29
CA ARG A 45 5.56 -16.26 -4.02
C ARG A 45 4.22 -15.52 -4.14
N ILE A 46 3.81 -14.76 -3.13
CA ILE A 46 2.50 -14.08 -3.10
C ILE A 46 2.55 -12.76 -3.89
N THR A 47 3.61 -11.98 -3.74
CA THR A 47 3.68 -10.59 -4.21
C THR A 47 4.74 -10.35 -5.29
N GLY A 48 5.74 -11.23 -5.38
CA GLY A 48 6.94 -11.01 -6.20
C GLY A 48 8.01 -10.13 -5.54
N CYS A 49 7.80 -9.64 -4.32
CA CYS A 49 8.82 -8.89 -3.58
C CYS A 49 9.91 -9.82 -3.06
N GLY A 50 11.18 -9.40 -3.15
CA GLY A 50 12.33 -10.21 -2.77
C GLY A 50 12.44 -10.46 -1.27
N ASP A 51 11.95 -9.55 -0.44
CA ASP A 51 11.96 -9.69 1.02
C ASP A 51 10.87 -8.84 1.71
N LYS A 52 10.79 -8.97 3.04
CA LYS A 52 9.93 -8.14 3.90
C LYS A 52 10.19 -6.63 3.79
N ASN A 53 11.42 -6.19 3.51
CA ASN A 53 11.74 -4.77 3.47
C ASN A 53 11.14 -4.10 2.23
N GLU A 54 11.23 -4.77 1.08
CA GLU A 54 10.61 -4.29 -0.16
C GLU A 54 9.08 -4.21 -0.02
N LEU A 55 8.45 -5.21 0.59
CA LEU A 55 7.01 -5.19 0.83
C LEU A 55 6.61 -4.12 1.87
N ALA A 56 7.42 -3.93 2.92
CA ALA A 56 7.20 -2.90 3.92
C ALA A 56 7.30 -1.48 3.34
N PHE A 57 8.19 -1.26 2.37
CA PHE A 57 8.27 0.01 1.65
C PHE A 57 6.92 0.39 1.00
N TYR A 58 6.26 -0.55 0.32
CA TYR A 58 4.94 -0.29 -0.27
C TYR A 58 3.87 0.00 0.79
N LYS A 59 3.91 -0.71 1.93
CA LYS A 59 3.02 -0.43 3.07
C LYS A 59 3.22 1.01 3.57
N ASP A 60 4.46 1.43 3.76
CA ASP A 60 4.79 2.75 4.28
C ASP A 60 4.35 3.86 3.32
N GLU A 61 4.50 3.66 2.01
CA GLU A 61 3.98 4.59 1.00
C GLU A 61 2.44 4.71 1.06
N LEU A 62 1.72 3.60 1.27
CA LEU A 62 0.26 3.64 1.49
C LEU A 62 -0.10 4.40 2.76
N VAL A 63 0.61 4.17 3.87
CA VAL A 63 0.38 4.90 5.13
C VAL A 63 0.61 6.40 4.95
N LYS A 64 1.64 6.82 4.20
CA LYS A 64 1.87 8.23 3.89
C LYS A 64 0.70 8.84 3.13
N LEU A 65 0.17 8.15 2.12
CA LEU A 65 -0.99 8.62 1.35
C LEU A 65 -2.25 8.72 2.21
N ILE A 66 -2.52 7.72 3.07
CA ILE A 66 -3.66 7.73 4.00
C ILE A 66 -3.57 8.92 4.97
N ASN A 67 -2.36 9.25 5.43
CA ASN A 67 -2.13 10.39 6.33
C ASN A 67 -2.26 11.77 5.66
N MET A 68 -2.41 11.86 4.34
CA MET A 68 -2.67 13.12 3.63
C MET A 68 -4.16 13.51 3.60
N VAL A 69 -5.04 12.71 4.22
CA VAL A 69 -6.49 12.95 4.23
C VAL A 69 -6.84 14.21 5.02
N GLU A 70 -7.71 15.05 4.45
CA GLU A 70 -8.03 16.39 4.99
C GLU A 70 -8.70 16.36 6.37
N ARG A 71 -9.38 15.25 6.72
CA ARG A 71 -10.09 15.07 7.99
C ARG A 71 -9.57 13.86 8.77
N PRO A 72 -8.34 13.94 9.32
CA PRO A 72 -7.68 12.82 10.00
C PRO A 72 -8.42 12.34 11.27
N GLU A 73 -9.33 13.14 11.82
CA GLU A 73 -10.18 12.77 12.94
C GLU A 73 -11.08 11.56 12.66
N TYR A 74 -11.44 11.33 11.38
CA TYR A 74 -12.24 10.19 10.95
C TYR A 74 -11.42 8.96 10.59
N LEU A 75 -10.09 9.06 10.55
CA LEU A 75 -9.25 7.89 10.35
C LEU A 75 -9.35 6.94 11.56
N PRO A 76 -9.16 5.63 11.37
CA PRO A 76 -8.92 4.69 12.45
C PRO A 76 -7.68 5.07 13.26
N ASP A 77 -7.70 4.71 14.54
CA ASP A 77 -6.66 5.13 15.49
C ASP A 77 -5.27 4.62 15.12
N LYS A 78 -5.14 3.54 14.33
CA LYS A 78 -3.85 3.05 13.86
C LYS A 78 -3.10 4.03 12.93
N TYR A 79 -3.80 4.96 12.31
CA TYR A 79 -3.19 6.00 11.45
C TYR A 79 -3.08 7.35 12.14
N LYS A 80 -3.79 7.54 13.26
CA LYS A 80 -3.65 8.74 14.08
C LYS A 80 -2.30 8.64 14.79
N ALA A 81 -1.29 9.35 14.27
CA ALA A 81 0.00 9.46 14.93
C ALA A 81 -0.23 9.85 16.40
N LYS A 82 0.32 9.08 17.33
CA LYS A 82 0.55 9.58 18.69
C LYS A 82 1.56 10.71 18.53
N GLY A 83 1.10 11.95 18.71
CA GLY A 83 1.95 13.15 18.66
C GLY A 83 3.13 13.06 19.61
#